data_AF-A0AB38NMI8-F1
#
_entry.id   AF-A0AB38NMI8-F1
#
_cell.length_a   1.000
_cell.length_b   1.000
_cell.length_c   1.000
_cell.angle_alpha   90.00
_cell.angle_beta   90.00
_cell.angle_gamma   90.00
#
_symmetry.space_group_name_H-M   'P 1'
#
loop_
_entity.id
_entity.type
_entity.pdbx_description
1 polymer ?
#
loop_
_entity_poly.entity_id
_entity_poly.type
_entity_poly.pdbx_seq_one_letter_code
_entity_poly.pdbx_strand_id
1 'polypeptide(L)'
;MEVRLVKGSDPKFAESITKTNMASYYQARGIAWGHSQFLRSWDELDNYEIYVGDSRIGVIRFSYTSDTTFLRDLQILAEYQGRGFGSKCLDLAIEHANNQSSAQLVLRVFSENPAIKLYQSKGFTQLSEVKGLVEMELILGRTMDTIIKQAIELRKEEKYQESRDLLATLLTDENYAAKAHLQIAWSYDNQGKERQAIEHYVLSLSGVLSSVERFDALFGLASTYRSLGLYAEALGYFEQTRAEYPDSIEVKPFYAMCLYNLGRHKEATSLLLELLVSTTNSDAIKEYQRAISLYAQDLDKTW
;
A
#
# COMPACT_ATOMS: atom_id res chain seq x y z
N MET A 1 -15.00 10.68 -19.46
CA MET A 1 -14.66 9.85 -20.64
C MET A 1 -13.63 8.82 -20.23
N GLU A 2 -14.07 7.58 -20.17
CA GLU A 2 -13.32 6.41 -19.71
C GLU A 2 -12.47 5.85 -20.85
N VAL A 3 -11.21 5.54 -20.57
CA VAL A 3 -10.30 4.86 -21.51
C VAL A 3 -10.29 3.39 -21.11
N ARG A 4 -10.38 2.47 -22.09
CA ARG A 4 -10.36 1.04 -21.84
C ARG A 4 -9.29 0.36 -22.69
N LEU A 5 -8.64 -0.64 -22.11
CA LEU A 5 -7.72 -1.53 -22.82
C LEU A 5 -8.44 -2.84 -23.17
N VAL A 6 -8.45 -3.20 -24.44
CA VAL A 6 -9.05 -4.44 -24.95
C VAL A 6 -7.93 -5.28 -25.56
N LYS A 7 -7.93 -6.61 -25.36
CA LYS A 7 -6.88 -7.46 -25.95
C LYS A 7 -6.81 -7.23 -27.46
N GLY A 8 -5.62 -6.90 -27.95
CA GLY A 8 -5.40 -6.53 -29.34
C GLY A 8 -5.47 -7.73 -30.27
N SER A 9 -6.10 -7.56 -31.42
CA SER A 9 -6.26 -8.60 -32.44
C SER A 9 -5.86 -8.15 -33.84
N ASP A 10 -5.61 -6.85 -34.03
CA ASP A 10 -5.32 -6.24 -35.32
C ASP A 10 -3.87 -5.73 -35.42
N PRO A 11 -2.90 -6.59 -35.82
CA PRO A 11 -1.51 -6.18 -36.02
C PRO A 11 -1.36 -5.13 -37.11
N LYS A 12 -2.27 -5.08 -38.10
CA LYS A 12 -2.19 -4.12 -39.20
C LYS A 12 -2.48 -2.71 -38.72
N PHE A 13 -3.48 -2.54 -37.86
CA PHE A 13 -3.77 -1.26 -37.23
C PHE A 13 -2.61 -0.80 -36.36
N ALA A 14 -2.09 -1.69 -35.50
CA ALA A 14 -0.97 -1.38 -34.64
C ALA A 14 0.29 -1.00 -35.45
N GLU A 15 0.60 -1.73 -36.53
CA GLU A 15 1.73 -1.39 -37.39
C GLU A 15 1.53 -0.03 -38.06
N SER A 16 0.34 0.21 -38.61
CA SER A 16 0.02 1.45 -39.31
C SER A 16 0.15 2.67 -38.40
N ILE A 17 -0.42 2.61 -37.19
CA ILE A 17 -0.36 3.75 -36.26
C ILE A 17 1.05 3.99 -35.74
N THR A 18 1.79 2.95 -35.36
CA THR A 18 3.18 3.10 -34.89
C THR A 18 4.06 3.65 -36.00
N LYS A 19 3.93 3.13 -37.23
CA LYS A 19 4.68 3.62 -38.38
C LYS A 19 4.39 5.09 -38.69
N THR A 20 3.12 5.49 -38.66
CA THR A 20 2.71 6.87 -38.93
C THR A 20 3.21 7.82 -37.84
N ASN A 21 2.98 7.50 -36.57
CA ASN A 21 3.37 8.36 -35.45
C ASN A 21 4.90 8.47 -35.28
N MET A 22 5.64 7.40 -35.61
CA MET A 22 7.09 7.36 -35.46
C MET A 22 7.86 7.80 -36.71
N ALA A 23 7.18 8.11 -37.82
CA ALA A 23 7.79 8.37 -39.12
C ALA A 23 8.86 9.47 -39.09
N SER A 24 8.58 10.60 -38.44
CA SER A 24 9.51 11.74 -38.36
C SER A 24 10.78 11.38 -37.59
N TYR A 25 10.66 10.65 -36.48
CA TYR A 25 11.81 10.21 -35.68
C TYR A 25 12.68 9.19 -36.40
N TYR A 26 12.06 8.27 -37.14
CA TYR A 26 12.77 7.25 -37.90
C TYR A 26 13.50 7.88 -39.09
N GLN A 27 12.84 8.79 -39.80
CA GLN A 27 13.46 9.57 -40.88
C GLN A 27 14.67 10.37 -40.38
N ALA A 28 14.53 11.10 -39.27
CA ALA A 28 15.61 11.90 -38.68
C ALA A 28 16.83 11.07 -38.26
N ARG A 29 16.63 9.77 -37.98
CA ARG A 29 17.69 8.83 -37.55
C ARG A 29 18.17 7.87 -38.62
N GLY A 30 17.62 7.94 -39.83
CA GLY A 30 17.91 6.99 -40.90
C GLY A 30 17.51 5.54 -40.55
N ILE A 31 16.50 5.36 -39.70
CA ILE A 31 15.98 4.03 -39.32
C ILE A 31 14.96 3.59 -40.38
N ALA A 32 15.22 2.45 -41.03
CA ALA A 32 14.27 1.85 -41.95
C ALA A 32 13.19 1.06 -41.19
N TRP A 33 11.93 1.18 -41.63
CA TRP A 33 10.83 0.40 -41.05
C TRP A 33 10.93 -1.07 -41.43
N GLY A 34 10.94 -1.96 -40.44
CA GLY A 34 11.01 -3.41 -40.64
C GLY A 34 9.67 -4.10 -40.40
N HIS A 35 8.87 -4.32 -41.45
CA HIS A 35 7.57 -5.02 -41.35
C HIS A 35 7.68 -6.38 -40.67
N SER A 36 8.63 -7.23 -41.09
CA SER A 36 8.83 -8.55 -40.51
C SER A 36 9.28 -8.50 -39.04
N GLN A 37 10.02 -7.46 -38.65
CA GLN A 37 10.42 -7.26 -37.25
C GLN A 37 9.23 -6.84 -36.40
N PHE A 38 8.36 -5.98 -36.93
CA PHE A 38 7.12 -5.60 -36.27
C PHE A 38 6.24 -6.83 -36.03
N LEU A 39 5.98 -7.64 -37.06
CA LEU A 39 5.16 -8.85 -36.93
C LEU A 39 5.72 -9.83 -35.89
N ARG A 40 7.03 -10.06 -35.87
CA ARG A 40 7.64 -10.90 -34.82
C ARG A 40 7.41 -10.32 -33.42
N SER A 41 7.60 -9.01 -33.25
CA SER A 41 7.33 -8.36 -31.97
C SER A 41 5.84 -8.43 -31.59
N TRP A 42 4.93 -8.51 -32.55
CA TRP A 42 3.51 -8.64 -32.26
C TRP A 42 3.23 -9.96 -31.55
N ASP A 43 3.80 -11.05 -32.05
CA ASP A 43 3.62 -12.39 -31.48
C ASP A 43 4.29 -12.55 -30.09
N GLU A 44 5.38 -11.81 -29.84
CA GLU A 44 6.16 -11.87 -28.59
C GLU A 44 5.60 -10.98 -27.46
N LEU A 45 4.78 -9.97 -27.81
CA LEU A 45 4.31 -8.96 -26.87
C LEU A 45 2.84 -9.14 -26.49
N ASP A 46 2.52 -8.65 -25.30
CA ASP A 46 1.14 -8.47 -24.89
C ASP A 46 0.58 -7.19 -25.51
N ASN A 47 -0.32 -7.35 -26.47
CA ASN A 47 -0.89 -6.24 -27.23
C ASN A 47 -2.30 -5.91 -26.75
N TYR A 48 -2.60 -4.62 -26.58
CA TYR A 48 -3.92 -4.11 -26.25
C TYR A 48 -4.29 -2.94 -27.17
N GLU A 49 -5.53 -2.91 -27.60
CA GLU A 49 -6.16 -1.79 -28.31
C GLU A 49 -6.79 -0.83 -27.30
N ILE A 50 -6.65 0.47 -27.55
CA ILE A 50 -7.12 1.53 -26.66
C ILE A 50 -8.45 2.05 -27.20
N TYR A 51 -9.49 2.06 -26.36
CA TYR A 51 -10.84 2.53 -26.73
C TYR A 51 -11.29 3.71 -25.86
N VAL A 52 -12.05 4.61 -26.48
CA VAL A 52 -12.86 5.64 -25.80
C VAL A 52 -14.28 5.54 -26.34
N GLY A 53 -15.22 5.16 -25.48
CA GLY A 53 -16.52 4.67 -25.94
C GLY A 53 -16.34 3.46 -26.86
N ASP A 54 -16.89 3.54 -28.07
CA ASP A 54 -16.78 2.52 -29.12
C ASP A 54 -15.69 2.84 -30.17
N SER A 55 -14.99 3.95 -30.01
CA SER A 55 -13.92 4.35 -30.94
C SER A 55 -12.58 3.78 -30.49
N ARG A 56 -11.92 3.02 -31.38
CA ARG A 56 -10.53 2.60 -31.22
C ARG A 56 -9.60 3.78 -31.50
N ILE A 57 -8.83 4.19 -30.50
CA ILE A 57 -8.00 5.40 -30.56
C ILE A 57 -6.50 5.11 -30.54
N GLY A 58 -6.08 3.87 -30.34
CA GLY A 58 -4.65 3.59 -30.19
C GLY A 58 -4.29 2.15 -29.86
N VAL A 59 -3.01 1.94 -29.56
CA VAL A 59 -2.45 0.65 -29.13
C VAL A 59 -1.47 0.88 -27.98
N ILE A 60 -1.46 -0.06 -27.03
CA ILE A 60 -0.48 -0.14 -25.95
C ILE A 60 0.07 -1.57 -25.87
N ARG A 61 1.38 -1.72 -25.67
CA ARG A 61 2.07 -3.02 -25.79
C ARG A 61 3.06 -3.22 -24.65
N PHE A 62 3.09 -4.45 -24.12
CA PHE A 62 3.90 -4.80 -22.96
C PHE A 62 4.76 -6.05 -23.19
N SER A 63 5.90 -6.11 -22.50
CA SER A 63 6.61 -7.37 -22.20
C SER A 63 7.00 -7.39 -20.74
N TYR A 64 7.41 -8.55 -20.24
CA TYR A 64 7.67 -8.73 -18.82
C TYR A 64 9.00 -9.45 -18.57
N THR A 65 9.61 -9.14 -17.44
CA THR A 65 10.55 -10.02 -16.73
C THR A 65 9.92 -10.43 -15.39
N SER A 66 10.68 -11.08 -14.52
CA SER A 66 10.21 -11.48 -13.18
C SER A 66 9.75 -10.32 -12.30
N ASP A 67 10.29 -9.12 -12.50
CA ASP A 67 10.07 -7.96 -11.64
C ASP A 67 9.78 -6.66 -12.40
N THR A 68 9.78 -6.67 -13.73
CA THR A 68 9.67 -5.47 -14.54
C THR A 68 8.60 -5.64 -15.61
N THR A 69 7.68 -4.69 -15.66
CA THR A 69 6.84 -4.50 -16.83
C THR A 69 7.52 -3.48 -17.75
N PHE A 70 7.67 -3.82 -19.03
CA PHE A 70 8.19 -2.91 -20.04
C PHE A 70 7.03 -2.41 -20.90
N LEU A 71 6.79 -1.10 -20.89
CA LEU A 71 5.93 -0.43 -21.86
C LEU A 71 6.70 -0.29 -23.18
N ARG A 72 6.39 -1.17 -24.14
CA ARG A 72 7.08 -1.28 -25.43
C ARG A 72 6.56 -0.31 -26.47
N ASP A 73 5.25 -0.04 -26.44
CA ASP A 73 4.63 0.89 -27.36
C ASP A 73 3.40 1.54 -26.72
N LEU A 74 3.20 2.83 -26.99
CA LEU A 74 2.01 3.59 -26.64
C LEU A 74 1.74 4.58 -27.78
N GLN A 75 0.74 4.27 -28.60
CA GLN A 75 0.37 5.09 -29.75
C GLN A 75 -1.08 5.49 -29.68
N ILE A 76 -1.34 6.78 -29.89
CA ILE A 76 -2.68 7.36 -29.96
C ILE A 76 -2.84 8.00 -31.34
N LEU A 77 -4.01 7.87 -31.95
CA LEU A 77 -4.34 8.48 -33.23
C LEU A 77 -4.22 10.00 -33.13
N ALA A 78 -3.70 10.64 -34.18
CA ALA A 78 -3.36 12.07 -34.18
C ALA A 78 -4.54 12.96 -33.73
N GLU A 79 -5.76 12.66 -34.15
CA GLU A 79 -6.99 13.39 -33.77
C GLU A 79 -7.37 13.29 -32.28
N TYR A 80 -6.82 12.32 -31.54
CA TYR A 80 -7.01 12.13 -30.09
C TYR A 80 -5.80 12.60 -29.26
N GLN A 81 -4.69 12.99 -29.88
CA GLN A 81 -3.51 13.49 -29.17
C GLN A 81 -3.77 14.88 -28.55
N GLY A 82 -3.01 15.23 -27.50
CA GLY A 82 -3.15 16.52 -26.80
C GLY A 82 -4.42 16.68 -25.95
N ARG A 83 -5.25 15.62 -25.84
CA ARG A 83 -6.53 15.63 -25.09
C ARG A 83 -6.50 14.88 -23.76
N GLY A 84 -5.30 14.54 -23.26
CA GLY A 84 -5.11 13.82 -22.00
C GLY A 84 -5.24 12.29 -22.06
N PHE A 85 -5.56 11.70 -23.21
CA PHE A 85 -5.69 10.23 -23.33
C PHE A 85 -4.37 9.50 -23.09
N GLY A 86 -3.22 10.04 -23.51
CA GLY A 86 -1.91 9.47 -23.19
C GLY A 86 -1.63 9.39 -21.68
N SER A 87 -2.03 10.42 -20.92
CA SER A 87 -1.93 10.45 -19.46
C SER A 87 -2.75 9.33 -18.82
N LYS A 88 -4.00 9.15 -19.26
CA LYS A 88 -4.87 8.06 -18.80
C LYS A 88 -4.35 6.67 -19.18
N CYS A 89 -3.76 6.53 -20.35
CA CYS A 89 -3.14 5.26 -20.75
C CYS A 89 -1.93 4.91 -19.88
N LEU A 90 -1.17 5.91 -19.43
CA LEU A 90 -0.08 5.70 -18.47
C LEU A 90 -0.61 5.30 -17.09
N ASP A 91 -1.71 5.89 -16.61
CA ASP A 91 -2.35 5.46 -15.37
C ASP A 91 -2.76 3.97 -15.44
N LEU A 92 -3.38 3.56 -16.55
CA LEU A 92 -3.73 2.15 -16.80
C LEU A 92 -2.48 1.26 -16.94
N ALA A 93 -1.39 1.76 -17.50
CA ALA A 93 -0.13 1.01 -17.58
C ALA A 93 0.51 0.79 -16.20
N ILE A 94 0.43 1.79 -15.32
CA ILE A 94 0.88 1.71 -13.93
C ILE A 94 0.03 0.69 -13.16
N GLU A 95 -1.29 0.77 -13.28
CA GLU A 95 -2.21 -0.20 -12.71
C GLU A 95 -1.95 -1.62 -13.23
N HIS A 96 -1.80 -1.77 -14.55
CA HIS A 96 -1.46 -3.05 -15.18
C HIS A 96 -0.19 -3.64 -14.59
N ALA A 97 0.87 -2.84 -14.48
CA ALA A 97 2.15 -3.31 -13.97
C ALA A 97 2.11 -3.62 -12.46
N ASN A 98 1.33 -2.88 -11.66
CA ASN A 98 1.04 -3.23 -10.27
C ASN A 98 0.29 -4.58 -10.17
N ASN A 99 -0.69 -4.81 -11.04
CA ASN A 99 -1.45 -6.07 -11.09
C ASN A 99 -0.57 -7.27 -11.51
N GLN A 100 0.50 -7.02 -12.27
CA GLN A 100 1.54 -8.01 -12.58
C GLN A 100 2.56 -8.21 -11.45
N SER A 101 2.37 -7.58 -10.28
CA SER A 101 3.33 -7.57 -9.17
C SER A 101 4.73 -7.08 -9.58
N SER A 102 4.82 -6.22 -10.60
CA SER A 102 6.10 -5.66 -11.04
C SER A 102 6.63 -4.65 -10.02
N ALA A 103 7.94 -4.66 -9.80
CA ALA A 103 8.67 -3.68 -9.01
C ALA A 103 8.82 -2.33 -9.72
N GLN A 104 8.78 -2.34 -11.06
CA GLN A 104 9.00 -1.16 -11.87
C GLN A 104 8.31 -1.26 -13.24
N LEU A 105 7.97 -0.10 -13.80
CA LEU A 105 7.53 0.11 -15.17
C LEU A 105 8.65 0.81 -15.93
N VAL A 106 9.13 0.20 -17.01
CA VAL A 106 10.22 0.76 -17.82
C VAL A 106 9.72 1.06 -19.23
N LEU A 107 10.14 2.19 -19.80
CA LEU A 107 9.86 2.57 -21.18
C LEU A 107 11.10 3.13 -21.87
N ARG A 108 11.05 3.19 -23.21
CA ARG A 108 12.07 3.86 -24.02
C ARG A 108 11.44 4.90 -24.92
N VAL A 109 12.14 6.02 -25.08
CA VAL A 109 11.65 7.18 -25.84
C VAL A 109 12.83 7.91 -26.48
N PHE A 110 12.66 8.44 -27.69
CA PHE A 110 13.70 9.28 -28.30
C PHE A 110 13.83 10.60 -27.55
N SER A 111 15.06 11.12 -27.39
CA SER A 111 15.34 12.28 -26.54
C SER A 111 14.64 13.59 -26.99
N GLU A 112 14.30 13.74 -28.26
CA GLU A 112 13.50 14.86 -28.78
C GLU A 112 11.99 14.63 -28.80
N ASN A 113 11.52 13.46 -28.35
CA ASN A 113 10.08 13.18 -28.31
C ASN A 113 9.43 13.96 -27.15
N PRO A 114 8.41 14.80 -27.41
CA PRO A 114 7.76 15.62 -26.39
C PRO A 114 7.07 14.79 -25.29
N ALA A 115 6.81 13.50 -25.52
CA ALA A 115 6.23 12.60 -24.54
C ALA A 115 7.09 12.44 -23.26
N ILE A 116 8.39 12.76 -23.29
CA ILE A 116 9.26 12.75 -22.09
C ILE A 116 8.65 13.59 -20.97
N LYS A 117 8.08 14.77 -21.28
CA LYS A 117 7.45 15.64 -20.27
C LYS A 117 6.24 14.97 -19.63
N LEU A 118 5.47 14.21 -20.41
CA LEU A 118 4.34 13.44 -19.90
C LEU A 118 4.82 12.33 -18.96
N TYR A 119 5.85 11.57 -19.35
CA TYR A 119 6.42 10.51 -18.51
C TYR A 119 6.97 11.08 -17.19
N GLN A 120 7.73 12.18 -17.25
CA GLN A 120 8.23 12.87 -16.05
C GLN A 120 7.08 13.34 -15.14
N SER A 121 5.98 13.86 -15.71
CA SER A 121 4.81 14.25 -14.92
C SER A 121 4.10 13.09 -14.23
N LYS A 122 4.33 11.85 -14.69
CA LYS A 122 3.86 10.60 -14.07
C LYS A 122 4.88 9.96 -13.14
N GLY A 123 5.98 10.65 -12.84
CA GLY A 123 7.01 10.20 -11.91
C GLY A 123 8.09 9.32 -12.53
N PHE A 124 8.13 9.16 -13.85
CA PHE A 124 9.24 8.45 -14.49
C PHE A 124 10.53 9.26 -14.41
N THR A 125 11.62 8.61 -14.04
CA THR A 125 12.98 9.16 -14.02
C THR A 125 13.82 8.56 -15.15
N GLN A 126 14.78 9.33 -15.65
CA GLN A 126 15.71 8.84 -16.67
C GLN A 126 16.75 7.91 -16.04
N LEU A 127 16.84 6.67 -16.53
CA LEU A 127 17.81 5.67 -16.10
C LEU A 127 19.09 5.72 -16.94
N SER A 128 18.95 5.81 -18.26
CA SER A 128 20.09 5.87 -19.18
C SER A 128 19.71 6.54 -20.52
N GLU A 129 20.72 6.95 -21.29
CA GLU A 129 20.54 7.39 -22.67
C GLU A 129 21.67 6.83 -23.55
N VAL A 130 21.30 6.18 -24.65
CA VAL A 130 22.26 5.64 -25.63
C VAL A 130 21.80 6.02 -27.03
N LYS A 131 22.64 6.77 -27.77
CA LYS A 131 22.36 7.22 -29.15
C LYS A 131 21.00 7.95 -29.30
N GLY A 132 20.65 8.78 -28.33
CA GLY A 132 19.39 9.55 -28.33
C GLY A 132 18.15 8.72 -28.05
N LEU A 133 18.30 7.48 -27.55
CA LEU A 133 17.22 6.68 -26.99
C LEU A 133 17.34 6.70 -25.47
N VAL A 134 16.39 7.36 -24.82
CA VAL A 134 16.29 7.50 -23.37
C VAL A 134 15.50 6.32 -22.81
N GLU A 135 16.07 5.65 -21.82
CA GLU A 135 15.36 4.67 -21.01
C GLU A 135 14.88 5.35 -19.73
N MET A 136 13.60 5.21 -19.43
CA MET A 136 12.96 5.79 -18.26
C MET A 136 12.31 4.71 -17.42
N GLU A 137 12.36 4.89 -16.10
CA GLU A 137 11.80 3.96 -15.12
C GLU A 137 10.84 4.66 -14.18
N LEU A 138 9.83 3.93 -13.73
CA LEU A 138 8.96 4.28 -12.62
C LEU A 138 8.93 3.09 -11.65
N ILE A 139 9.31 3.32 -10.40
CA ILE A 139 9.28 2.29 -9.37
C ILE A 139 7.82 2.11 -8.87
N LEU A 140 7.28 0.90 -9.03
CA LEU A 140 5.88 0.52 -8.79
C LEU A 140 5.71 -0.25 -7.49
N GLY A 141 4.61 -0.02 -6.75
CA GLY A 141 4.25 -0.78 -5.54
C GLY A 141 5.30 -0.78 -4.41
N ARG A 142 6.43 -0.12 -4.65
CA ARG A 142 7.56 -0.01 -3.76
C ARG A 142 7.67 1.40 -3.24
N THR A 143 7.27 2.47 -3.91
CA THR A 143 7.48 3.83 -3.34
C THR A 143 6.73 4.05 -2.03
N MET A 144 5.40 3.88 -1.96
CA MET A 144 4.65 4.15 -0.72
C MET A 144 4.91 3.11 0.38
N ASP A 145 4.94 1.82 0.04
CA ASP A 145 5.31 0.77 1.00
C ASP A 145 6.79 0.85 1.41
N THR A 146 7.69 1.34 0.55
CA THR A 146 9.11 1.61 0.93
C THR A 146 9.21 2.85 1.78
N ILE A 147 8.42 3.90 1.55
CA ILE A 147 8.31 5.06 2.44
C ILE A 147 7.91 4.58 3.83
N ILE A 148 6.93 3.69 3.94
CA ILE A 148 6.53 3.09 5.23
C ILE A 148 7.67 2.24 5.81
N LYS A 149 8.32 1.37 5.03
CA LYS A 149 9.45 0.56 5.52
C LYS A 149 10.63 1.42 5.99
N GLN A 150 11.00 2.44 5.23
CA GLN A 150 12.04 3.40 5.59
C GLN A 150 11.67 4.17 6.85
N ALA A 151 10.42 4.63 6.96
CA ALA A 151 9.94 5.30 8.15
C ALA A 151 9.98 4.38 9.39
N ILE A 152 9.71 3.08 9.23
CA ILE A 152 9.87 2.08 10.30
C ILE A 152 11.33 1.94 10.71
N GLU A 153 12.27 1.86 9.76
CA GLU A 153 13.70 1.80 10.09
C GLU A 153 14.19 3.08 10.78
N LEU A 154 13.79 4.27 10.29
CA LEU A 154 14.08 5.54 10.96
C LEU A 154 13.54 5.57 12.39
N ARG A 155 12.33 5.05 12.62
CA ARG A 155 11.75 4.93 13.97
C ARG A 155 12.54 3.97 14.86
N LYS A 156 13.04 2.85 14.34
CA LYS A 156 13.90 1.91 15.08
C LYS A 156 15.25 2.53 15.43
N GLU A 157 15.76 3.43 14.59
CA GLU A 157 16.96 4.23 14.83
C GLU A 157 16.71 5.46 15.74
N GLU A 158 15.51 5.58 16.33
CA GLU A 158 15.07 6.72 17.15
C GLU A 158 15.04 8.09 16.40
N LYS A 159 15.13 8.07 15.07
CA LYS A 159 14.94 9.24 14.19
C LYS A 159 13.46 9.53 13.97
N TYR A 160 12.75 9.79 15.07
CA TYR A 160 11.30 9.88 15.08
C TYR A 160 10.73 10.97 14.18
N GLN A 161 11.39 12.14 14.11
CA GLN A 161 10.91 13.25 13.29
C GLN A 161 11.04 12.95 11.80
N GLU A 162 12.20 12.46 11.35
CA GLU A 162 12.42 12.06 9.96
C GLU A 162 11.44 10.97 9.52
N SER A 163 11.17 10.00 10.40
CA SER A 163 10.15 8.97 10.18
C SER A 163 8.77 9.59 9.92
N ARG A 164 8.34 10.55 10.75
CA ARG A 164 7.04 11.23 10.60
C ARG A 164 6.99 12.13 9.38
N ASP A 165 8.05 12.87 9.08
CA ASP A 165 8.13 13.73 7.91
C ASP A 165 7.99 12.91 6.61
N LEU A 166 8.62 11.73 6.58
CA LEU A 166 8.51 10.80 5.47
C LEU A 166 7.07 10.25 5.34
N LEU A 167 6.44 9.84 6.44
CA LEU A 167 5.05 9.36 6.46
C LEU A 167 4.03 10.46 6.12
N ALA A 168 4.32 11.72 6.44
CA ALA A 168 3.46 12.85 6.15
C ALA A 168 3.19 13.00 4.64
N THR A 169 4.12 12.54 3.79
CA THR A 169 3.98 12.55 2.33
C THR A 169 2.86 11.62 1.82
N LEU A 170 2.40 10.67 2.66
CA LEU A 170 1.35 9.71 2.31
C LEU A 170 -0.05 10.14 2.75
N LEU A 171 -0.18 11.23 3.51
CA LEU A 171 -1.45 11.59 4.16
C LEU A 171 -2.53 12.07 3.19
N THR A 172 -2.17 12.39 1.94
CA THR A 172 -3.11 12.78 0.90
C THR A 172 -3.54 11.60 0.00
N ASP A 173 -2.96 10.41 0.19
CA ASP A 173 -3.28 9.23 -0.60
C ASP A 173 -4.38 8.41 0.11
N GLU A 174 -5.53 8.24 -0.55
CA GLU A 174 -6.70 7.58 0.03
C GLU A 174 -6.44 6.12 0.45
N ASN A 175 -5.49 5.43 -0.19
CA ASN A 175 -5.17 4.03 0.11
C ASN A 175 -4.10 3.88 1.19
N TYR A 176 -3.27 4.91 1.43
CA TYR A 176 -2.14 4.83 2.36
C TYR A 176 -2.26 5.75 3.57
N ALA A 177 -3.11 6.77 3.54
CA ALA A 177 -3.23 7.76 4.62
C ALA A 177 -3.53 7.09 5.98
N ALA A 178 -4.46 6.13 6.02
CA ALA A 178 -4.82 5.42 7.25
C ALA A 178 -3.64 4.64 7.84
N LYS A 179 -2.90 3.92 6.99
CA LYS A 179 -1.70 3.16 7.38
C LYS A 179 -0.56 4.09 7.81
N ALA A 180 -0.37 5.21 7.12
CA ALA A 180 0.63 6.21 7.47
C ALA A 180 0.33 6.84 8.83
N HIS A 181 -0.93 7.17 9.11
CA HIS A 181 -1.36 7.65 10.42
C HIS A 181 -1.07 6.64 11.53
N LEU A 182 -1.32 5.34 11.33
CA LEU A 182 -0.95 4.31 12.30
C LEU A 182 0.55 4.34 12.63
N GLN A 183 1.41 4.41 11.60
CA GLN A 183 2.85 4.47 11.80
C GLN A 183 3.31 5.75 12.50
N ILE A 184 2.66 6.89 12.22
CA ILE A 184 2.94 8.16 12.91
C ILE A 184 2.55 8.05 14.38
N ALA A 185 1.40 7.44 14.70
CA ALA A 185 0.97 7.20 16.08
C ALA A 185 2.01 6.40 16.86
N TRP A 186 2.49 5.29 16.29
CA TRP A 186 3.58 4.49 16.88
C TRP A 186 4.89 5.26 17.05
N SER A 187 5.21 6.18 16.13
CA SER A 187 6.39 7.05 16.27
C SER A 187 6.26 8.00 17.46
N TYR A 188 5.07 8.52 17.74
CA TYR A 188 4.82 9.32 18.95
C TYR A 188 4.80 8.48 20.23
N ASP A 189 4.16 7.31 20.23
CA ASP A 189 4.15 6.42 21.39
C ASP A 189 5.56 5.98 21.79
N ASN A 190 6.40 5.57 20.82
CA ASN A 190 7.81 5.24 21.09
C ASN A 190 8.61 6.40 21.70
N GLN A 191 8.19 7.65 21.46
CA GLN A 191 8.82 8.85 22.01
C GLN A 191 8.20 9.27 23.37
N GLY A 192 7.22 8.55 23.90
CA GLY A 192 6.48 8.95 25.12
C GLY A 192 5.64 10.21 24.90
N LYS A 193 5.07 10.36 23.70
CA LYS A 193 4.26 11.51 23.27
C LYS A 193 2.82 11.07 23.02
N GLU A 194 2.22 10.44 24.02
CA GLU A 194 0.94 9.74 23.93
C GLU A 194 -0.20 10.67 23.51
N ARG A 195 -0.19 11.94 23.97
CA ARG A 195 -1.22 12.92 23.57
C ARG A 195 -1.22 13.19 22.08
N GLN A 196 -0.07 13.19 21.43
CA GLN A 196 0.05 13.42 19.99
C GLN A 196 -0.30 12.15 19.19
N ALA A 197 -0.07 10.97 19.76
CA ALA A 197 -0.44 9.71 19.13
C ALA A 197 -1.96 9.55 18.95
N ILE A 198 -2.77 10.05 19.89
CA ILE A 198 -4.25 9.91 19.88
C ILE A 198 -4.86 10.38 18.56
N GLU A 199 -4.52 11.59 18.10
CA GLU A 199 -5.09 12.15 16.87
C GLU A 199 -4.82 11.23 15.67
N HIS A 200 -3.61 10.70 15.58
CA HIS A 200 -3.20 9.83 14.48
C HIS A 200 -3.85 8.44 14.56
N TYR A 201 -4.03 7.86 15.75
CA TYR A 201 -4.81 6.62 15.86
C TYR A 201 -6.27 6.82 15.41
N VAL A 202 -6.91 7.92 15.84
CA VAL A 202 -8.30 8.22 15.45
C VAL A 202 -8.41 8.42 13.93
N LEU A 203 -7.49 9.18 13.34
CA LEU A 203 -7.44 9.37 11.89
C LEU A 203 -7.17 8.05 11.15
N SER A 204 -6.29 7.20 11.67
CA SER A 204 -6.04 5.86 11.11
C SER A 204 -7.31 5.01 11.08
N LEU A 205 -8.05 4.96 12.18
CA LEU A 205 -9.29 4.19 12.31
C LEU A 205 -10.45 4.71 11.44
N SER A 206 -10.33 5.93 10.90
CA SER A 206 -11.33 6.53 10.01
C SER A 206 -11.17 6.13 8.54
N GLY A 207 -10.05 5.50 8.16
CA GLY A 207 -9.77 5.10 6.78
C GLY A 207 -9.77 3.58 6.55
N VAL A 208 -9.22 3.16 5.40
CA VAL A 208 -9.14 1.74 5.02
C VAL A 208 -7.91 1.10 5.65
N LEU A 209 -8.14 0.07 6.46
CA LEU A 209 -7.10 -0.71 7.13
C LEU A 209 -7.32 -2.20 6.90
N SER A 210 -6.24 -2.98 6.84
CA SER A 210 -6.33 -4.43 6.98
C SER A 210 -6.79 -4.82 8.39
N SER A 211 -7.23 -6.06 8.56
CA SER A 211 -7.65 -6.60 9.87
C SER A 211 -6.54 -6.48 10.93
N VAL A 212 -5.27 -6.65 10.53
CA VAL A 212 -4.13 -6.58 11.45
C VAL A 212 -3.86 -5.12 11.86
N GLU A 213 -3.85 -4.20 10.89
CA GLU A 213 -3.62 -2.78 11.16
C GLU A 213 -4.74 -2.16 11.98
N ARG A 214 -5.99 -2.58 11.76
CA ARG A 214 -7.13 -2.14 12.56
C ARG A 214 -7.06 -2.63 14.01
N PHE A 215 -6.69 -3.89 14.22
CA PHE A 215 -6.42 -4.43 15.56
C PHE A 215 -5.35 -3.60 16.26
N ASP A 216 -4.23 -3.38 15.59
CA ASP A 216 -3.09 -2.60 16.09
C ASP A 216 -3.48 -1.16 16.45
N ALA A 217 -4.29 -0.50 15.61
CA ALA A 217 -4.75 0.86 15.83
C ALA A 217 -5.69 0.97 17.04
N LEU A 218 -6.67 0.05 17.18
CA LEU A 218 -7.57 0.02 18.33
C LEU A 218 -6.83 -0.30 19.63
N PHE A 219 -5.98 -1.32 19.60
CA PHE A 219 -5.23 -1.76 20.77
C PHE A 219 -4.20 -0.74 21.23
N GLY A 220 -3.49 -0.11 20.28
CA GLY A 220 -2.61 1.03 20.53
C GLY A 220 -3.36 2.18 21.18
N LEU A 221 -4.45 2.65 20.56
CA LEU A 221 -5.27 3.75 21.08
C LEU A 221 -5.81 3.50 22.49
N ALA A 222 -6.33 2.29 22.76
CA ALA A 222 -6.79 1.91 24.10
C ALA A 222 -5.66 2.00 25.15
N SER A 223 -4.47 1.52 24.78
CA SER A 223 -3.29 1.54 25.64
C SER A 223 -2.79 2.96 25.88
N THR A 224 -2.82 3.83 24.86
CA THR A 224 -2.45 5.25 24.93
C THR A 224 -3.42 6.05 25.82
N TYR A 225 -4.74 5.82 25.73
CA TYR A 225 -5.69 6.43 26.66
C TYR A 225 -5.44 5.99 28.10
N ARG A 226 -5.16 4.69 28.31
CA ARG A 226 -4.88 4.15 29.65
C ARG A 226 -3.61 4.75 30.25
N SER A 227 -2.52 4.89 29.49
CA SER A 227 -1.27 5.48 29.99
C SER A 227 -1.43 6.94 30.38
N LEU A 228 -2.34 7.67 29.73
CA LEU A 228 -2.69 9.06 30.05
C LEU A 228 -3.68 9.22 31.23
N GLY A 229 -4.15 8.11 31.82
CA GLY A 229 -5.12 8.15 32.92
C GLY A 229 -6.58 8.29 32.48
N LEU A 230 -6.84 8.27 31.17
CA LEU A 230 -8.17 8.39 30.58
C LEU A 230 -8.82 7.00 30.51
N TYR A 231 -9.10 6.44 31.69
CA TYR A 231 -9.44 5.02 31.82
C TYR A 231 -10.82 4.66 31.25
N ALA A 232 -11.79 5.60 31.28
CA ALA A 232 -13.12 5.35 30.74
C ALA A 232 -13.10 5.23 29.22
N GLU A 233 -12.34 6.11 28.55
CA GLU A 233 -12.10 6.08 27.11
C GLU A 233 -11.32 4.83 26.72
N ALA A 234 -10.27 4.51 27.47
CA ALA A 234 -9.49 3.29 27.27
C ALA A 234 -10.35 2.03 27.34
N LEU A 235 -11.27 1.95 28.31
CA LEU A 235 -12.17 0.82 28.47
C LEU A 235 -13.02 0.59 27.21
N GLY A 236 -13.61 1.66 26.65
CA GLY A 236 -14.43 1.57 25.45
C GLY A 236 -13.66 1.00 24.26
N TYR A 237 -12.43 1.45 24.03
CA TYR A 237 -11.60 0.91 22.97
C TYR A 237 -11.14 -0.53 23.24
N PHE A 238 -10.80 -0.90 24.48
CA PHE A 238 -10.48 -2.30 24.77
C PHE A 238 -11.68 -3.23 24.59
N GLU A 239 -12.88 -2.80 24.98
CA GLU A 239 -14.11 -3.56 24.76
C GLU A 239 -14.38 -3.74 23.26
N GLN A 240 -14.18 -2.68 22.46
CA GLN A 240 -14.25 -2.77 21.01
C GLN A 240 -13.20 -3.72 20.42
N THR A 241 -11.92 -3.61 20.82
CA THR A 241 -10.87 -4.54 20.36
C THR A 241 -11.23 -5.98 20.66
N ARG A 242 -11.75 -6.27 21.86
CA ARG A 242 -12.14 -7.64 22.23
C ARG A 242 -13.38 -8.14 21.47
N ALA A 243 -14.30 -7.25 21.13
CA ALA A 243 -15.49 -7.61 20.34
C ALA A 243 -15.12 -7.93 18.89
N GLU A 244 -14.20 -7.16 18.29
CA GLU A 244 -13.74 -7.36 16.91
C GLU A 244 -12.71 -8.50 16.79
N TYR A 245 -11.88 -8.72 17.82
CA TYR A 245 -10.79 -9.68 17.83
C TYR A 245 -10.85 -10.58 19.08
N PRO A 246 -11.87 -11.45 19.20
CA PRO A 246 -12.10 -12.26 20.40
C PRO A 246 -10.97 -13.24 20.73
N ASP A 247 -10.18 -13.64 19.72
CA ASP A 247 -9.08 -14.59 19.86
C ASP A 247 -7.74 -13.93 20.26
N SER A 248 -7.66 -12.59 20.28
CA SER A 248 -6.46 -11.84 20.66
C SER A 248 -6.24 -11.84 22.17
N ILE A 249 -5.66 -12.92 22.68
CA ILE A 249 -5.38 -13.13 24.10
C ILE A 249 -4.45 -12.07 24.69
N GLU A 250 -3.58 -11.47 23.88
CA GLU A 250 -2.62 -10.43 24.25
C GLU A 250 -3.27 -9.13 24.72
N VAL A 251 -4.55 -8.89 24.39
CA VAL A 251 -5.30 -7.72 24.86
C VAL A 251 -5.75 -7.88 26.32
N LYS A 252 -5.97 -9.12 26.77
CA LYS A 252 -6.58 -9.42 28.08
C LYS A 252 -5.80 -8.83 29.27
N PRO A 253 -4.45 -8.91 29.34
CA PRO A 253 -3.70 -8.25 30.42
C PRO A 253 -3.89 -6.74 30.47
N PHE A 254 -3.92 -6.08 29.30
CA PHE A 254 -4.06 -4.62 29.22
C PHE A 254 -5.45 -4.15 29.59
N TYR A 255 -6.47 -4.89 29.16
CA TYR A 255 -7.84 -4.69 29.60
C TYR A 255 -7.99 -4.90 31.12
N ALA A 256 -7.36 -5.94 31.69
CA ALA A 256 -7.36 -6.15 33.14
C ALA A 256 -6.69 -4.99 33.91
N MET A 257 -5.59 -4.43 33.39
CA MET A 257 -4.98 -3.23 33.97
C MET A 257 -5.94 -2.02 33.93
N CYS A 258 -6.67 -1.83 32.83
CA CYS A 258 -7.69 -0.79 32.72
C CYS A 258 -8.84 -0.99 33.72
N LEU A 259 -9.35 -2.22 33.84
CA LEU A 259 -10.35 -2.59 34.84
C LEU A 259 -9.87 -2.30 36.27
N TYR A 260 -8.63 -2.64 36.58
CA TYR A 260 -8.01 -2.31 37.87
C TYR A 260 -7.98 -0.79 38.10
N ASN A 261 -7.57 -0.01 37.11
CA ASN A 261 -7.53 1.45 37.21
C ASN A 261 -8.92 2.07 37.43
N LEU A 262 -9.99 1.40 37.01
CA LEU A 262 -11.39 1.78 37.22
C LEU A 262 -12.01 1.20 38.51
N GLY A 263 -11.23 0.52 39.35
CA GLY A 263 -11.73 -0.10 40.58
C GLY A 263 -12.48 -1.42 40.39
N ARG A 264 -12.55 -1.96 39.16
CA ARG A 264 -13.16 -3.26 38.82
C ARG A 264 -12.19 -4.40 39.14
N HIS A 265 -11.69 -4.45 40.37
CA HIS A 265 -10.59 -5.34 40.79
C HIS A 265 -10.96 -6.82 40.65
N LYS A 266 -12.20 -7.20 41.02
CA LYS A 266 -12.67 -8.59 40.91
C LYS A 266 -12.63 -9.10 39.47
N GLU A 267 -13.13 -8.30 38.53
CA GLU A 267 -13.14 -8.64 37.11
C GLU A 267 -11.73 -8.69 36.52
N ALA A 268 -10.87 -7.74 36.91
CA ALA A 268 -9.47 -7.72 36.50
C ALA A 268 -8.74 -9.01 36.94
N THR A 269 -8.87 -9.38 38.21
CA THR A 269 -8.21 -10.56 38.77
C THR A 269 -8.80 -11.85 38.20
N SER A 270 -10.12 -11.95 38.06
CA SER A 270 -10.78 -13.10 37.40
C SER A 270 -10.20 -13.34 36.01
N LEU A 271 -10.14 -12.28 35.19
CA LEU A 271 -9.65 -12.36 33.82
C LEU A 271 -8.18 -12.81 33.76
N LEU A 272 -7.34 -12.31 34.66
CA LEU A 272 -5.92 -12.70 34.71
C LEU A 272 -5.74 -14.15 35.17
N LEU A 273 -6.56 -14.66 36.10
CA LEU A 273 -6.52 -16.06 36.52
C LEU A 273 -6.97 -17.00 35.40
N GLU A 274 -8.04 -16.66 34.69
CA GLU A 274 -8.48 -17.40 33.51
C GLU A 274 -7.42 -17.43 32.42
N LEU A 275 -6.80 -16.26 32.15
CA LEU A 275 -5.71 -16.17 31.20
C LEU A 275 -4.53 -17.06 31.62
N LEU A 276 -4.11 -16.99 32.89
CA LEU A 276 -3.03 -17.80 33.45
C LEU A 276 -3.30 -19.29 33.23
N VAL A 277 -4.48 -19.78 33.61
CA VAL A 277 -4.85 -21.20 33.47
C VAL A 277 -4.85 -21.62 32.00
N SER A 278 -5.38 -20.78 31.10
CA SER A 278 -5.50 -21.12 29.67
C SER A 278 -4.17 -21.11 28.89
N THR A 279 -3.14 -20.40 29.39
CA THR A 279 -1.88 -20.15 28.65
C THR A 279 -0.64 -20.74 29.31
N THR A 280 -0.73 -21.16 30.58
CA THR A 280 0.43 -21.65 31.32
C THR A 280 0.92 -23.01 30.80
N ASN A 281 2.25 -23.14 30.71
CA ASN A 281 2.93 -24.43 30.49
C ASN A 281 3.44 -25.05 31.80
N SER A 282 3.21 -24.43 32.95
CA SER A 282 3.67 -24.95 34.24
C SER A 282 2.77 -26.09 34.74
N ASP A 283 3.32 -27.29 34.87
CA ASP A 283 2.61 -28.44 35.42
C ASP A 283 2.16 -28.20 36.87
N ALA A 284 3.01 -27.54 37.67
CA ALA A 284 2.69 -27.17 39.04
C ALA A 284 1.44 -26.26 39.14
N ILE A 285 1.21 -25.37 38.17
CA ILE A 285 -0.01 -24.55 38.14
C ILE A 285 -1.20 -25.36 37.62
N LYS A 286 -0.98 -26.23 36.62
CA LYS A 286 -2.03 -27.09 36.04
C LYS A 286 -2.62 -28.06 37.06
N GLU A 287 -1.84 -28.54 38.02
CA GLU A 287 -2.35 -29.34 39.15
C GLU A 287 -3.47 -28.63 39.93
N TYR A 288 -3.40 -27.30 40.03
CA TYR A 288 -4.40 -26.46 40.72
C TYR A 288 -5.41 -25.80 39.76
N GLN A 289 -5.43 -26.13 38.46
CA GLN A 289 -6.27 -25.45 37.47
C GLN A 289 -7.74 -25.39 37.88
N ARG A 290 -8.29 -26.49 38.44
CA ARG A 290 -9.69 -26.57 38.85
C ARG A 290 -9.99 -25.60 39.99
N ALA A 291 -9.09 -25.50 40.96
CA ALA A 291 -9.24 -24.58 42.09
C ALA A 291 -9.12 -23.13 41.61
N ILE A 292 -8.13 -22.83 40.77
CA ILE A 292 -7.92 -21.48 40.22
C ILE A 292 -9.12 -21.04 39.38
N SER A 293 -9.65 -21.90 38.50
CA SER A 293 -10.85 -21.60 37.71
C SER A 293 -12.10 -21.42 38.58
N LEU A 294 -12.22 -22.15 39.69
CA LEU A 294 -13.32 -21.95 40.65
C LEU A 294 -13.21 -20.58 41.34
N TYR A 295 -12.02 -20.18 41.77
CA TYR A 295 -11.80 -18.88 42.40
C TYR A 295 -11.98 -17.72 41.43
N ALA A 296 -11.62 -17.90 40.15
CA ALA A 296 -11.84 -16.87 39.13
C ALA A 296 -13.33 -16.50 39.01
N GLN A 297 -14.25 -17.49 39.09
CA GLN A 297 -15.69 -17.24 39.01
C GLN A 297 -16.21 -16.33 40.14
N ASP A 298 -15.68 -16.47 41.35
CA ASP A 298 -16.08 -15.68 42.51
C ASP A 298 -14.93 -15.60 43.54
N LEU A 299 -14.11 -14.55 43.42
CA LEU A 299 -12.95 -14.33 44.26
C LEU A 299 -13.27 -14.09 45.75
N ASP A 300 -14.50 -13.67 46.06
CA ASP A 300 -14.91 -13.38 47.44
C ASP A 300 -15.56 -14.59 48.12
N LYS A 301 -15.69 -15.71 47.40
CA LYS A 301 -16.40 -16.88 47.89
C LYS A 301 -15.64 -17.59 49.00
N THR A 302 -16.27 -17.68 50.16
CA THR A 302 -15.80 -18.46 51.31
C THR A 302 -16.63 -19.73 51.48
N TRP A 303 -16.00 -20.82 51.90
CA TRP A 303 -16.63 -22.15 52.10
C TRP A 303 -16.40 -22.66 53.51
#